data_AF-A0A9P7GM95-F1
#
_entry.id   AF-A0A9P7GM95-F1
#
_cell.length_a   1.000
_cell.length_b   1.000
_cell.length_c   1.000
_cell.angle_alpha   90.00
_cell.angle_beta   90.00
_cell.angle_gamma   90.00
#
_symmetry.space_group_name_H-M   'P 1'
#
loop_
_entity.id
_entity.type
_entity.pdbx_description
1 polymer ?
#
loop_
_entity_poly.entity_id
_entity_poly.type
_entity_poly.pdbx_seq_one_letter_code
_entity_poly.pdbx_strand_id
1 'polypeptide(L)'
;MAALRAHPKVYWIWNHRRWCLENTPRGPVSVVESESFGWKKANWDKELFVVEKMLDADPRNFHAWDYRRYVIASMPVPRPEKSELAYTSRKIEANISNFSAWHQRSKVLTSLLYLETDPGEDKDLVESEITAIQELLDEQPDSKCMFFIFNWYRIAIDVQLPRVYGVHRVL
;
A
#
# COMPACT_ATOMS: atom_id res chain seq x y z
N MET A 1 14.18 -14.53 -10.99
CA MET A 1 14.75 -13.89 -9.77
C MET A 1 16.18 -13.44 -9.90
N ALA A 2 17.07 -14.16 -10.60
CA ALA A 2 18.50 -13.84 -10.63
C ALA A 2 18.80 -12.38 -11.06
N ALA A 3 18.25 -11.93 -12.19
CA ALA A 3 18.45 -10.55 -12.67
C ALA A 3 17.86 -9.48 -11.73
N LEU A 4 16.68 -9.73 -11.16
CA LEU A 4 16.03 -8.80 -10.24
C LEU A 4 16.82 -8.63 -8.94
N ARG A 5 17.45 -9.70 -8.43
CA ARG A 5 18.33 -9.63 -7.26
C ARG A 5 19.65 -8.93 -7.55
N ALA A 6 20.24 -9.17 -8.71
CA ALA A 6 21.49 -8.53 -9.12
C ALA A 6 21.32 -7.04 -9.43
N HIS A 7 20.18 -6.67 -10.01
CA HIS A 7 19.91 -5.32 -10.51
C HIS A 7 18.52 -4.80 -10.07
N PRO A 8 18.29 -4.62 -8.75
CA PRO A 8 16.97 -4.35 -8.18
C PRO A 8 16.41 -2.96 -8.51
N LYS A 9 17.21 -2.07 -9.09
CA LYS A 9 16.88 -0.67 -9.41
C LYS A 9 16.87 -0.38 -10.92
N VAL A 10 16.80 -1.42 -11.75
CA VAL A 10 16.72 -1.27 -13.21
C VAL A 10 15.25 -1.21 -13.65
N TYR A 11 14.84 -0.07 -14.20
CA TYR A 11 13.49 0.17 -14.71
C TYR A 11 13.01 -0.93 -15.67
N TRP A 12 13.86 -1.33 -16.62
CA TRP A 12 13.51 -2.33 -17.63
C TRP A 12 13.09 -3.68 -17.05
N ILE A 13 13.68 -4.10 -15.93
CA ILE A 13 13.30 -5.36 -15.28
C ILE A 13 11.87 -5.24 -14.72
N TRP A 14 11.57 -4.16 -14.00
CA TRP A 14 10.24 -3.93 -13.43
C TRP A 14 9.17 -3.73 -14.51
N ASN A 15 9.49 -2.97 -15.56
CA ASN A 15 8.59 -2.76 -16.70
C ASN A 15 8.32 -4.06 -17.45
N HIS A 16 9.34 -4.88 -17.68
CA HIS A 16 9.17 -6.18 -18.33
C HIS A 16 8.29 -7.11 -17.47
N ARG A 17 8.49 -7.13 -16.15
CA ARG A 17 7.62 -7.90 -15.23
C ARG A 17 6.17 -7.42 -15.26
N ARG A 18 5.95 -6.10 -15.33
CA ARG A 18 4.61 -5.51 -15.52
C ARG A 18 3.97 -6.03 -16.81
N TRP A 19 4.69 -5.94 -17.92
CA TRP A 19 4.22 -6.44 -19.21
C TRP A 19 3.90 -7.94 -19.18
N CYS A 20 4.73 -8.76 -18.54
CA CYS A 20 4.45 -10.19 -18.38
C CYS A 20 3.17 -10.48 -17.58
N LEU A 21 2.90 -9.69 -16.53
CA LEU A 21 1.66 -9.82 -15.75
C LEU A 21 0.42 -9.50 -16.59
N GLU A 22 0.46 -8.40 -17.34
CA GLU A 22 -0.63 -7.95 -18.21
C GLU A 22 -0.92 -8.95 -19.32
N ASN A 23 0.13 -9.57 -19.85
CA ASN A 23 0.06 -10.55 -20.93
C ASN A 23 0.08 -12.00 -20.42
N THR A 24 -0.36 -12.24 -19.18
CA THR A 24 -0.51 -13.60 -18.66
C THR A 24 -1.48 -14.37 -19.58
N PRO A 25 -1.05 -15.48 -20.19
CA PRO A 25 -1.90 -16.23 -21.12
C PRO A 25 -3.15 -16.76 -20.40
N ARG A 26 -4.21 -17.02 -21.17
CA ARG A 26 -5.34 -17.82 -20.66
C ARG A 26 -4.75 -19.15 -20.21
N GLY A 27 -4.99 -19.50 -18.95
CA GLY A 27 -4.47 -20.72 -18.35
C GLY A 27 -4.93 -21.97 -19.11
N PRO A 28 -4.40 -23.15 -18.77
CA PRO A 28 -4.91 -24.40 -19.34
C PRO A 28 -6.43 -24.45 -19.18
N VAL A 29 -7.14 -24.81 -20.24
CA VAL A 29 -8.60 -24.94 -20.23
C VAL A 29 -8.94 -26.08 -19.26
N SER A 30 -9.25 -25.74 -18.02
CA SER A 30 -9.85 -26.70 -17.09
C SER A 30 -11.28 -26.96 -17.53
N VAL A 31 -11.73 -28.20 -17.35
CA VAL A 31 -13.12 -28.64 -17.55
C VAL A 31 -14.09 -27.90 -16.61
N VAL A 32 -13.55 -27.23 -15.58
CA VAL A 32 -14.29 -26.43 -14.61
C VAL A 32 -13.92 -24.95 -14.79
N GLU A 33 -14.87 -24.11 -15.21
CA GLU A 33 -14.65 -22.68 -15.44
C GLU A 33 -14.07 -21.94 -14.23
N SER A 34 -14.40 -22.37 -13.00
CA SER A 34 -13.88 -21.78 -11.77
C SER A 34 -12.36 -21.95 -11.58
N GLU A 35 -11.75 -22.97 -12.19
CA GLU A 35 -10.31 -23.24 -12.09
C GLU A 35 -9.49 -22.45 -13.13
N SER A 36 -10.13 -22.04 -14.24
CA SER A 36 -9.51 -21.23 -15.30
C SER A 36 -8.95 -19.91 -14.77
N PHE A 37 -9.61 -19.33 -13.77
CA PHE A 37 -9.19 -18.07 -13.13
C PHE A 37 -8.08 -18.26 -12.07
N GLY A 38 -7.93 -19.48 -11.54
CA GLY A 38 -6.96 -19.80 -10.50
C GLY A 38 -5.51 -19.58 -10.94
N TRP A 39 -5.18 -19.90 -12.20
CA TRP A 39 -3.85 -19.67 -12.75
C TRP A 39 -3.46 -18.19 -12.74
N LYS A 40 -4.37 -17.33 -13.23
CA LYS A 40 -4.14 -15.89 -13.28
C LYS A 40 -3.94 -15.38 -11.85
N LYS A 41 -4.87 -15.69 -10.93
CA LYS A 41 -4.76 -15.32 -9.52
C LYS A 41 -3.42 -15.75 -8.89
N ALA A 42 -3.01 -17.00 -9.10
CA ALA A 42 -1.76 -17.52 -8.58
C ALA A 42 -0.53 -16.76 -9.13
N ASN A 43 -0.58 -16.29 -10.38
CA ASN A 43 0.49 -15.46 -10.94
C ASN A 43 0.61 -14.10 -10.24
N TRP A 44 -0.53 -13.43 -9.99
CA TRP A 44 -0.56 -12.16 -9.25
C TRP A 44 -0.11 -12.33 -7.79
N ASP A 45 -0.56 -13.38 -7.12
CA ASP A 45 -0.14 -13.69 -5.74
C ASP A 45 1.37 -13.98 -5.67
N LYS A 46 1.92 -14.68 -6.67
CA LYS A 46 3.37 -14.88 -6.78
C LYS A 46 4.10 -13.55 -6.91
N GLU A 47 3.66 -12.65 -7.79
CA GLU A 47 4.30 -11.35 -7.99
C GLU A 47 4.29 -10.49 -6.73
N LEU A 48 3.21 -10.51 -5.95
CA LEU A 48 3.18 -9.85 -4.64
C LEU A 48 4.23 -10.44 -3.69
N PHE A 49 4.37 -11.77 -3.62
CA PHE A 49 5.42 -12.40 -2.83
C PHE A 49 6.83 -11.99 -3.27
N VAL A 50 7.07 -11.82 -4.57
CA VAL A 50 8.37 -11.32 -5.07
C VAL A 50 8.66 -9.93 -4.53
N VAL A 51 7.68 -9.04 -4.61
CA VAL A 51 7.80 -7.67 -4.12
C VAL A 51 8.12 -7.64 -2.63
N GLU A 52 7.46 -8.49 -1.85
CA GLU A 52 7.72 -8.60 -0.42
C GLU A 52 9.16 -9.01 -0.16
N LYS A 53 9.69 -10.01 -0.88
CA LYS A 53 11.11 -10.37 -0.77
C LYS A 53 12.06 -9.25 -1.19
N MET A 54 11.70 -8.44 -2.18
CA MET A 54 12.51 -7.28 -2.56
C MET A 54 12.48 -6.19 -1.48
N LEU A 55 11.34 -5.98 -0.83
CA LEU A 55 11.17 -5.02 0.26
C LEU A 55 11.68 -5.53 1.61
N ASP A 56 11.87 -6.84 1.78
CA ASP A 56 12.61 -7.41 2.91
C ASP A 56 14.11 -7.14 2.75
N ALA A 57 14.63 -7.22 1.53
CA ALA A 57 16.04 -6.97 1.24
C ALA A 57 16.40 -5.46 1.19
N ASP A 58 15.57 -4.63 0.59
CA ASP A 58 15.71 -3.17 0.57
C ASP A 58 14.34 -2.51 0.86
N PRO A 59 14.04 -2.18 2.13
CA PRO A 59 12.74 -1.64 2.53
C PRO A 59 12.44 -0.25 1.95
N ARG A 60 13.44 0.42 1.37
CA ARG A 60 13.33 1.74 0.74
C ARG A 60 13.42 1.67 -0.79
N ASN A 61 13.35 0.47 -1.38
CA ASN A 61 13.38 0.32 -2.83
C ASN A 61 12.11 0.92 -3.47
N PHE A 62 12.27 2.10 -4.08
CA PHE A 62 11.20 2.82 -4.75
C PHE A 62 10.50 1.98 -5.83
N HIS A 63 11.26 1.24 -6.66
CA HIS A 63 10.67 0.42 -7.73
C HIS A 63 9.83 -0.73 -7.17
N ALA A 64 10.27 -1.35 -6.09
CA ALA A 64 9.51 -2.42 -5.44
C ALA A 64 8.20 -1.88 -4.85
N TRP A 65 8.23 -0.72 -4.19
CA TRP A 65 7.01 -0.06 -3.70
C TRP A 65 6.07 0.38 -4.83
N ASP A 66 6.62 0.89 -5.94
CA ASP A 66 5.83 1.26 -7.11
C ASP A 66 5.17 0.06 -7.77
N TYR A 67 5.93 -1.01 -7.95
CA TYR A 67 5.43 -2.26 -8.47
C TYR A 67 4.40 -2.91 -7.51
N ARG A 68 4.59 -2.81 -6.18
CA ARG A 68 3.58 -3.24 -5.19
C ARG A 68 2.23 -2.60 -5.43
N ARG A 69 2.21 -1.27 -5.56
CA ARG A 69 0.98 -0.50 -5.81
C ARG A 69 0.30 -0.93 -7.10
N TYR A 70 1.09 -1.08 -8.16
CA TYR A 70 0.60 -1.58 -9.44
C TYR A 70 -0.04 -2.97 -9.29
N VAL A 71 0.67 -3.91 -8.63
CA VAL A 71 0.18 -5.27 -8.42
C VAL A 71 -1.14 -5.25 -7.68
N ILE A 72 -1.21 -4.58 -6.51
CA ILE A 72 -2.42 -4.50 -5.68
C ILE A 72 -3.59 -3.88 -6.46
N ALA A 73 -3.37 -2.77 -7.15
CA ALA A 73 -4.42 -2.07 -7.88
C ALA A 73 -4.93 -2.85 -9.11
N SER A 74 -4.10 -3.72 -9.69
CA SER A 74 -4.42 -4.46 -10.91
C SER A 74 -4.76 -5.94 -10.66
N MET A 75 -4.81 -6.37 -9.39
CA MET A 75 -5.14 -7.76 -9.05
C MET A 75 -6.55 -8.09 -9.55
N PRO A 76 -6.75 -9.27 -10.18
CA PRO A 76 -8.08 -9.71 -10.61
C PRO A 76 -9.06 -9.90 -9.46
N VAL A 77 -8.52 -10.19 -8.25
CA VAL A 77 -9.27 -10.24 -7.00
C VAL A 77 -8.68 -9.16 -6.10
N PRO A 78 -9.44 -8.08 -5.82
CA PRO A 78 -9.00 -7.06 -4.88
C PRO A 78 -8.69 -7.67 -3.51
N ARG A 79 -7.62 -7.19 -2.88
CA ARG A 79 -7.31 -7.53 -1.50
C ARG A 79 -7.95 -6.50 -0.58
N PRO A 80 -8.42 -6.90 0.62
CA PRO A 80 -8.91 -5.94 1.60
C PRO A 80 -7.82 -4.94 1.97
N GLU A 81 -8.18 -3.68 2.08
CA GLU A 81 -7.32 -2.56 2.47
C GLU A 81 -6.68 -2.83 3.84
N LYS A 82 -7.44 -3.44 4.76
CA LYS A 82 -6.96 -3.89 6.08
C LYS A 82 -5.73 -4.81 5.98
N SER A 83 -5.60 -5.61 4.91
CA SER A 83 -4.43 -6.47 4.69
C SER A 83 -3.17 -5.67 4.33
N GLU A 84 -3.33 -4.56 3.60
CA GLU A 84 -2.24 -3.67 3.24
C GLU A 84 -1.85 -2.77 4.43
N LEU A 85 -2.83 -2.34 5.25
CA LEU A 85 -2.56 -1.69 6.54
C LEU A 85 -1.71 -2.59 7.43
N ALA A 86 -2.06 -3.87 7.57
CA ALA A 86 -1.26 -4.83 8.33
C ALA A 86 0.16 -5.02 7.75
N TYR A 87 0.32 -4.99 6.43
CA TYR A 87 1.64 -5.06 5.79
C TYR A 87 2.49 -3.82 6.11
N THR A 88 1.91 -2.62 6.00
CA THR A 88 2.62 -1.37 6.30
C THR A 88 2.97 -1.25 7.78
N SER A 89 2.10 -1.69 8.71
CA SER A 89 2.40 -1.75 10.14
C SER A 89 3.67 -2.56 10.41
N ARG A 90 3.76 -3.79 9.89
CA ARG A 90 4.98 -4.61 10.05
C ARG A 90 6.25 -3.94 9.50
N LYS A 91 6.14 -3.20 8.39
CA LYS A 91 7.29 -2.50 7.78
C LYS A 91 7.69 -1.25 8.56
N ILE A 92 6.74 -0.58 9.21
CA ILE A 92 6.96 0.59 10.07
C ILE A 92 7.55 0.13 11.42
N GLU A 93 6.99 -0.91 12.04
CA GLU A 93 7.52 -1.49 13.29
C GLU A 93 8.98 -1.96 13.13
N ALA A 94 9.31 -2.55 11.97
CA ALA A 94 10.69 -2.94 11.67
C ALA A 94 11.63 -1.74 11.44
N ASN A 95 11.12 -0.61 10.96
CA ASN A 95 11.87 0.62 10.78
C ASN A 95 10.94 1.84 10.68
N ILE A 96 10.80 2.56 11.79
CA ILE A 96 9.90 3.72 11.92
C ILE A 96 10.28 4.82 10.91
N SER A 97 11.56 4.93 10.55
CA SER A 97 12.03 5.91 9.56
C SER A 97 11.73 5.54 8.10
N ASN A 98 11.06 4.42 7.84
CA ASN A 98 10.72 3.97 6.49
C ASN A 98 9.60 4.82 5.87
N PHE A 99 9.98 5.95 5.27
CA PHE A 99 9.07 6.86 4.59
C PHE A 99 8.25 6.18 3.48
N SER A 100 8.80 5.18 2.80
CA SER A 100 8.06 4.48 1.74
C SER A 100 6.89 3.65 2.29
N ALA A 101 7.05 3.03 3.47
CA ALA A 101 5.97 2.31 4.13
C ALA A 101 4.88 3.28 4.63
N TRP A 102 5.28 4.40 5.22
CA TRP A 102 4.34 5.45 5.62
C TRP A 102 3.59 6.06 4.44
N HIS A 103 4.27 6.33 3.33
CA HIS A 103 3.63 6.83 2.12
C HIS A 103 2.61 5.83 1.55
N GLN A 104 2.92 4.53 1.59
CA GLN A 104 1.96 3.50 1.21
C GLN A 104 0.75 3.49 2.15
N ARG A 105 0.98 3.53 3.47
CA ARG A 105 -0.08 3.57 4.48
C ARG A 105 -1.01 4.76 4.28
N SER A 106 -0.44 5.93 3.98
CA SER A 106 -1.14 7.17 3.70
C SER A 106 -2.11 7.00 2.53
N LYS A 107 -1.68 6.37 1.43
CA LYS A 107 -2.55 6.09 0.27
C LYS A 107 -3.71 5.15 0.61
N VAL A 108 -3.46 4.12 1.41
CA VAL A 108 -4.49 3.14 1.79
C VAL A 108 -5.54 3.77 2.70
N LEU A 109 -5.12 4.58 3.68
CA LEU A 109 -6.05 5.30 4.54
C LEU A 109 -6.86 6.34 3.75
N THR A 110 -6.22 7.04 2.80
CA THR A 110 -6.94 7.93 1.88
C THR A 110 -7.97 7.18 1.05
N SER A 111 -7.66 6.00 0.51
CA SER A 111 -8.66 5.23 -0.25
C SER A 111 -9.84 4.81 0.63
N LEU A 112 -9.61 4.39 1.88
CA LEU A 112 -10.70 4.07 2.81
C LEU A 112 -11.61 5.27 3.06
N LEU A 113 -11.04 6.44 3.34
CA LEU A 113 -11.80 7.68 3.57
C LEU A 113 -12.63 8.13 2.36
N TYR A 114 -12.21 7.81 1.13
CA TYR A 114 -12.94 8.17 -0.09
C TYR A 114 -13.99 7.14 -0.50
N LEU A 115 -13.96 5.91 0.03
CA LEU A 115 -14.80 4.82 -0.46
C LEU A 115 -16.20 4.75 0.15
N GLU A 116 -16.64 5.73 0.96
CA GLU A 116 -17.94 5.73 1.64
C GLU A 116 -18.27 4.41 2.38
N THR A 117 -17.25 3.65 2.76
CA THR A 117 -17.38 2.61 3.77
C THR A 117 -17.72 3.26 5.11
N ASP A 118 -18.36 2.48 6.00
CA ASP A 118 -19.03 2.96 7.22
C ASP A 118 -18.35 4.21 7.83
N PRO A 119 -18.93 5.40 7.63
CA PRO A 119 -18.33 6.69 7.96
C PRO A 119 -17.77 6.81 9.38
N GLY A 120 -18.35 6.06 10.33
CA GLY A 120 -17.93 6.06 11.73
C GLY A 120 -16.64 5.27 11.96
N GLU A 121 -16.58 4.01 11.49
CA GLU A 121 -15.44 3.11 11.72
C GLU A 121 -14.16 3.65 11.07
N ASP A 122 -14.27 4.20 9.86
CA ASP A 122 -13.11 4.71 9.11
C ASP A 122 -12.56 6.01 9.71
N LYS A 123 -13.42 6.85 10.29
CA LYS A 123 -12.99 8.06 10.98
C LYS A 123 -12.26 7.73 12.28
N ASP A 124 -12.81 6.83 13.09
CA ASP A 124 -12.18 6.42 14.36
C ASP A 124 -10.82 5.77 14.12
N LEU A 125 -10.71 4.95 13.06
CA LEU A 125 -9.44 4.38 12.63
C LEU A 125 -8.41 5.48 12.33
N VAL A 126 -8.78 6.48 11.54
CA VAL A 126 -7.88 7.56 11.14
C VAL A 126 -7.49 8.46 12.32
N GLU A 127 -8.41 8.73 13.25
CA GLU A 127 -8.09 9.47 14.49
C GLU A 127 -7.13 8.68 15.40
N SER A 128 -7.31 7.37 15.50
CA SER A 128 -6.39 6.49 16.23
C SER A 128 -4.98 6.49 15.62
N GLU A 129 -4.88 6.55 14.29
CA GLU A 129 -3.61 6.63 13.57
C GLU A 129 -2.86 7.94 13.82
N ILE A 130 -3.55 9.08 13.83
CA ILE A 130 -2.91 10.37 14.17
C ILE A 130 -2.32 10.30 15.57
N THR A 131 -3.08 9.75 16.51
CA THR A 131 -2.67 9.65 17.92
C THR A 131 -1.39 8.82 18.02
N ALA A 132 -1.35 7.66 17.38
CA ALA A 132 -0.15 6.82 17.34
C ALA A 132 1.05 7.53 16.66
N ILE A 133 0.83 8.28 15.57
CA ILE A 133 1.89 9.04 14.90
C ILE A 133 2.41 10.19 15.79
N GLN A 134 1.52 10.85 16.55
CA GLN A 134 1.88 11.89 17.51
C GLN A 134 2.75 11.32 18.63
N GLU A 135 2.36 10.18 19.21
CA GLU A 135 3.14 9.50 20.25
C GLU A 135 4.55 9.15 19.74
N LEU A 136 4.66 8.61 18.53
CA LEU A 136 5.95 8.30 17.90
C LEU A 136 6.78 9.57 17.59
N LEU A 137 6.14 10.70 17.29
CA LEU A 137 6.81 11.98 17.10
C LEU A 137 7.32 12.55 18.43
N ASP A 138 6.56 12.38 19.51
CA ASP A 138 6.95 12.81 20.85
C ASP A 138 8.15 11.99 21.37
N GLU A 139 8.22 10.70 21.03
CA GLU A 139 9.38 9.85 21.30
C GLU A 139 10.61 10.23 20.47
N GLN A 140 10.42 10.73 19.24
CA GLN A 140 11.48 11.07 18.30
C GLN A 140 11.28 12.47 17.67
N PRO A 141 11.45 13.55 18.44
CA PRO A 141 11.10 14.91 18.01
C PRO A 141 11.94 15.40 16.83
N ASP A 142 13.17 14.92 16.68
CA ASP A 142 14.08 15.28 15.58
C ASP A 142 13.79 14.52 14.27
N SER A 143 12.83 13.59 14.29
CA SER A 143 12.51 12.75 13.15
C SER A 143 11.75 13.53 12.08
N LYS A 144 12.50 14.04 11.10
CA LYS A 144 11.94 14.74 9.93
C LYS A 144 10.85 13.92 9.23
N CYS A 145 11.02 12.59 9.13
CA CYS A 145 10.01 11.77 8.47
C CYS A 145 8.69 11.79 9.24
N MET A 146 8.74 11.62 10.56
CA MET A 146 7.55 11.63 11.42
C MET A 146 6.86 12.99 11.37
N PHE A 147 7.63 14.08 11.37
CA PHE A 147 7.08 15.43 11.18
C PHE A 147 6.33 15.61 9.85
N PHE A 148 6.91 15.14 8.72
CA PHE A 148 6.23 15.22 7.41
C PHE A 148 4.97 14.36 7.37
N ILE A 149 5.03 13.16 7.95
CA ILE A 149 3.91 12.22 8.00
C ILE A 149 2.77 12.84 8.83
N PHE A 150 3.07 13.28 10.05
CA PHE A 150 2.10 13.90 10.96
C PHE A 150 1.38 15.08 10.31
N ASN A 151 2.13 16.01 9.72
CA ASN A 151 1.54 17.17 9.04
C ASN A 151 0.69 16.77 7.82
N TRP A 152 1.11 15.76 7.07
CA TRP A 152 0.33 15.26 5.95
C TRP A 152 -1.00 14.67 6.41
N TYR A 153 -1.01 13.85 7.47
CA TYR A 153 -2.24 13.26 8.01
C TYR A 153 -3.20 14.32 8.55
N ARG A 154 -2.67 15.31 9.28
CA ARG A 154 -3.46 16.46 9.73
C ARG A 154 -4.15 17.20 8.58
N ILE A 155 -3.38 17.55 7.54
CA ILE A 155 -3.93 18.26 6.36
C ILE A 155 -4.96 17.39 5.64
N ALA A 156 -4.66 16.10 5.46
CA ALA A 156 -5.58 15.18 4.80
C ALA A 156 -6.93 15.13 5.52
N ILE A 157 -6.94 15.14 6.85
CA ILE A 157 -8.16 15.09 7.65
C ILE A 157 -8.89 16.43 7.65
N ASP A 158 -8.17 17.52 7.89
CA ASP A 158 -8.74 18.87 7.93
C ASP A 158 -9.35 19.29 6.57
N VAL A 159 -8.85 18.74 5.46
CA VAL A 159 -9.30 19.07 4.10
C VAL A 159 -10.26 18.01 3.53
N GLN A 160 -10.00 16.71 3.71
CA GLN A 160 -10.85 15.64 3.14
C GLN A 160 -12.08 15.32 4.00
N LEU A 161 -11.99 15.21 5.33
CA LEU A 161 -13.15 14.80 6.14
C LEU A 161 -14.35 15.75 6.04
N PRO A 162 -14.18 17.10 6.05
CA PRO A 162 -15.31 18.01 5.88
C PRO A 162 -15.93 17.97 4.48
N ARG A 163 -15.15 17.58 3.46
CA ARG A 163 -15.63 17.47 2.07
C ARG A 163 -16.40 16.17 1.81
N VAL A 164 -16.03 15.08 2.48
CA VAL A 164 -16.69 13.77 2.33
C VAL A 164 -17.93 13.69 3.22
N TYR A 165 -17.88 14.21 4.45
CA TYR A 165 -18.97 14.08 5.42
C TYR A 165 -19.83 15.34 5.62
N GLY A 166 -19.67 16.35 4.76
CA GLY A 166 -20.57 17.51 4.71
C GLY A 166 -20.69 18.28 6.04
N VAL A 167 -19.63 18.35 6.84
CA VAL A 167 -19.66 19.17 8.06
C VAL A 167 -19.27 20.60 7.68
N HIS A 168 -20.29 21.43 7.40
CA HIS A 168 -20.12 22.88 7.44
C HIS A 168 -19.57 23.25 8.83
N ARG A 169 -18.30 23.67 8.89
CA ARG A 169 -17.80 24.42 10.05
C ARG A 169 -18.65 25.68 10.16
N VAL A 170 -19.59 25.68 11.09
CA VAL A 170 -20.16 26.92 11.60
C VAL A 170 -19.04 27.62 12.34
N LEU A 171 -18.73 28.83 11.88
CA LEU A 171 -17.75 29.75 12.46
C LEU A 171 -18.10 30.13 13.89
#